data_AF-A0A365PJK6-F1
#
_entry.id   AF-A0A365PJK6-F1
#
_cell.length_a   1.000
_cell.length_b   1.000
_cell.length_c   1.000
_cell.angle_alpha   90.00
_cell.angle_beta   90.00
_cell.angle_gamma   90.00
#
_symmetry.space_group_name_H-M   'P 1'
#
loop_
_entity.id
_entity.type
_entity.pdbx_description
1 polymer ?
#
loop_
_entity_poly.entity_id
_entity_poly.type
_entity_poly.pdbx_seq_one_letter_code
_entity_poly.pdbx_strand_id
1 'polypeptide(L)'
;TCGTTSIIQSNQSTVDQKQAAIHTLLSKSLVHQRFDLFQQKYSYLPKNASEYKGYSSAKEHLKNKPEFANFIWNGSNITAQLKCDNLLTLTQQLSKLSNDPLLNICLGEFMRSEQGYSLQQLSYDEQQKPTISGKIFARGEIYKDIIKSSRKDDLHAYALYRAIQCYAPSGINDCGGIEVTKNTRKQWYDQIKRDYPTSTWAKSLKYYW
;
A
#
# COMPACT_ATOMS: atom_id res chain seq x y z
N THR A 1 20.15 -2.66 8.83
CA THR A 1 19.86 -3.90 8.06
C THR A 1 20.58 -5.16 8.54
N CYS A 2 21.80 -5.11 9.09
CA CYS A 2 22.55 -6.33 9.46
C CYS A 2 21.96 -7.14 10.64
N GLY A 3 21.33 -6.48 11.63
CA GLY A 3 20.85 -7.14 12.85
C GLY A 3 19.53 -7.93 12.75
N THR A 4 18.62 -7.58 11.84
CA THR A 4 17.30 -8.25 11.79
C THR A 4 17.34 -9.55 10.97
N THR A 5 18.17 -9.60 9.93
CA THR A 5 18.37 -10.82 9.14
C THR A 5 19.08 -11.90 9.95
N SER A 6 20.02 -11.53 10.84
CA SER A 6 20.72 -12.48 11.71
C SER A 6 19.79 -13.11 12.76
N ILE A 7 18.78 -12.39 13.27
CA ILE A 7 17.79 -12.92 14.23
C ILE A 7 16.97 -14.06 13.62
N ILE A 8 16.55 -13.94 12.36
CA ILE A 8 15.68 -14.95 11.71
C ILE A 8 16.40 -16.30 11.59
N GLN A 9 17.70 -16.28 11.31
CA GLN A 9 18.52 -17.48 11.08
C GLN A 9 19.22 -17.99 12.34
N SER A 10 19.20 -17.23 13.45
CA SER A 10 19.89 -17.59 14.68
C SER A 10 19.21 -18.76 15.40
N ASN A 11 20.01 -19.71 15.88
CA ASN A 11 19.55 -20.80 16.76
C ASN A 11 19.29 -20.33 18.20
N GLN A 12 19.75 -19.13 18.56
CA GLN A 12 19.57 -18.54 19.89
C GLN A 12 18.29 -17.69 20.00
N SER A 13 17.70 -17.31 18.87
CA SER A 13 16.49 -16.49 18.86
C SER A 13 15.23 -17.30 19.11
N THR A 14 14.35 -16.79 19.97
CA THR A 14 13.05 -17.41 20.24
C THR A 14 12.15 -17.34 19.01
N VAL A 15 11.11 -18.17 18.98
CA VAL A 15 10.08 -18.12 17.92
C VAL A 15 9.47 -16.72 17.81
N ASP A 16 9.22 -16.07 18.95
CA ASP A 16 8.61 -14.73 19.00
C ASP A 16 9.53 -13.66 18.43
N GLN A 17 10.83 -13.71 18.75
CA GLN A 17 11.83 -12.80 18.16
C GLN A 17 11.92 -12.99 16.65
N LYS A 18 11.92 -14.24 16.18
CA LYS A 18 11.94 -14.54 14.74
C LYS A 18 10.69 -14.02 14.05
N GLN A 19 9.51 -14.26 14.63
CA GLN A 19 8.24 -13.78 14.08
C GLN A 19 8.16 -12.26 14.04
N ALA A 20 8.56 -11.58 15.11
CA ALA A 20 8.65 -10.12 15.13
C ALA A 20 9.59 -9.60 14.03
N ALA A 21 10.78 -10.20 13.89
CA ALA A 21 11.74 -9.83 12.85
C ALA A 21 11.19 -10.05 11.43
N ILE A 22 10.52 -11.18 11.16
CA ILE A 22 9.91 -11.48 9.86
C ILE A 22 8.82 -10.44 9.55
N HIS A 23 7.90 -10.21 10.48
CA HIS A 23 6.83 -9.23 10.30
C HIS A 23 7.39 -7.83 10.04
N THR A 24 8.36 -7.38 10.83
CA THR A 24 9.03 -6.08 10.62
C THR A 24 9.64 -5.97 9.23
N LEU A 25 10.36 -7.00 8.76
CA LEU A 25 10.97 -6.94 7.43
C LEU A 25 9.93 -7.00 6.31
N LEU A 26 8.84 -7.77 6.46
CA LEU A 26 7.72 -7.77 5.51
C LEU A 26 7.09 -6.37 5.41
N SER A 27 6.72 -5.77 6.55
CA SER A 27 6.13 -4.43 6.60
C SER A 27 7.04 -3.37 5.98
N LYS A 28 8.31 -3.32 6.39
CA LYS A 28 9.27 -2.33 5.88
C LYS A 28 9.58 -2.55 4.40
N SER A 29 9.62 -3.80 3.95
CA SER A 29 9.87 -4.10 2.54
C SER A 29 8.78 -3.56 1.62
N LEU A 30 7.51 -3.58 2.05
CA LEU A 30 6.40 -2.97 1.30
C LEU A 30 6.51 -1.44 1.29
N VAL A 31 6.79 -0.83 2.45
CA VAL A 31 6.99 0.63 2.59
C VAL A 31 8.10 1.14 1.69
N HIS A 32 9.25 0.46 1.67
CA HIS A 32 10.43 0.85 0.88
C HIS A 32 10.46 0.28 -0.55
N GLN A 33 9.38 -0.35 -1.01
CA GLN A 33 9.29 -0.97 -2.33
C GLN A 33 10.42 -2.00 -2.60
N ARG A 34 10.87 -2.68 -1.55
CA ARG A 34 11.86 -3.76 -1.57
C ARG A 34 11.17 -5.10 -1.78
N PHE A 35 10.54 -5.26 -2.94
CA PHE A 35 9.74 -6.44 -3.28
C PHE A 35 10.55 -7.74 -3.31
N ASP A 36 11.85 -7.66 -3.58
CA ASP A 36 12.81 -8.77 -3.46
C ASP A 36 12.89 -9.28 -2.01
N LEU A 37 13.04 -8.35 -1.06
CA LEU A 37 13.08 -8.65 0.36
C LEU A 37 11.73 -9.16 0.85
N PHE A 38 10.63 -8.56 0.39
CA PHE A 38 9.28 -9.01 0.71
C PHE A 38 9.11 -10.49 0.35
N GLN A 39 9.39 -10.85 -0.90
CA GLN A 39 9.25 -12.23 -1.40
C GLN A 39 10.13 -13.21 -0.62
N GLN A 40 11.37 -12.83 -0.33
CA GLN A 40 12.25 -13.66 0.50
C GLN A 40 11.63 -13.91 1.88
N LYS A 41 11.10 -12.88 2.54
CA LYS A 41 10.53 -13.01 3.90
C LYS A 41 9.14 -13.64 3.90
N TYR A 42 8.40 -13.55 2.80
CA TYR A 42 7.09 -14.15 2.65
C TYR A 42 7.14 -15.67 2.80
N SER A 43 8.23 -16.30 2.35
CA SER A 43 8.47 -17.74 2.50
C SER A 43 8.51 -18.22 3.97
N TYR A 44 8.67 -17.30 4.92
CA TYR A 44 8.70 -17.59 6.36
C TYR A 44 7.35 -17.34 7.07
N LEU A 45 6.27 -17.03 6.33
CA LEU A 45 4.95 -16.90 6.93
C LEU A 45 4.54 -18.21 7.64
N PRO A 46 3.87 -18.13 8.80
CA PRO A 46 3.28 -19.30 9.43
C PRO A 46 2.29 -19.98 8.47
N LYS A 47 2.24 -21.32 8.47
CA LYS A 47 1.29 -22.08 7.62
C LYS A 47 -0.17 -21.69 7.87
N ASN A 48 -0.50 -21.31 9.11
CA ASN A 48 -1.80 -20.81 9.54
C ASN A 48 -1.84 -19.28 9.67
N ALA A 49 -1.11 -18.53 8.82
CA ALA A 49 -1.03 -17.07 8.86
C ALA A 49 -2.40 -16.37 8.96
N SER A 50 -3.46 -16.94 8.39
CA SER A 50 -4.83 -16.41 8.47
C SER A 50 -5.39 -16.31 9.90
N GLU A 51 -4.83 -17.05 10.85
CA GLU A 51 -5.24 -17.00 12.26
C GLU A 51 -4.54 -15.88 13.05
N TYR A 52 -3.44 -15.34 12.53
CA TYR A 52 -2.62 -14.31 13.18
C TYR A 52 -3.19 -12.91 12.88
N LYS A 53 -4.20 -12.52 13.66
CA LYS A 53 -4.94 -11.25 13.53
C LYS A 53 -4.68 -10.30 14.70
N GLY A 54 -3.53 -10.43 15.36
CA GLY A 54 -3.19 -9.63 16.54
C GLY A 54 -4.26 -9.79 17.61
N TYR A 55 -4.66 -8.70 18.28
CA TYR A 55 -5.66 -8.73 19.33
C TYR A 55 -7.02 -9.32 18.89
N SER A 56 -7.36 -9.23 17.60
CA SER A 56 -8.57 -9.80 17.02
C SER A 56 -8.48 -11.30 16.71
N SER A 57 -7.39 -11.97 17.10
CA SER A 57 -7.23 -13.42 16.92
C SER A 57 -8.21 -14.20 17.80
N ALA A 58 -8.81 -15.27 17.24
CA ALA A 58 -9.74 -16.12 17.96
C ALA A 58 -9.06 -16.97 19.06
N LYS A 59 -7.79 -17.35 18.85
CA LYS A 59 -7.00 -18.14 19.80
C LYS A 59 -6.20 -17.22 20.71
N GLU A 60 -6.32 -17.40 22.02
CA GLU A 60 -5.70 -16.52 23.03
C GLU A 60 -4.19 -16.37 22.85
N HIS A 61 -3.46 -17.46 22.58
CA HIS A 61 -2.01 -17.43 22.40
C HIS A 61 -1.54 -16.68 21.14
N LEU A 62 -2.46 -16.34 20.21
CA LEU A 62 -2.18 -15.54 19.01
C LEU A 62 -2.44 -14.05 19.21
N LYS A 63 -3.12 -13.64 20.29
CA LYS A 63 -3.52 -12.24 20.49
C LYS A 63 -2.34 -11.27 20.60
N ASN A 64 -1.21 -11.75 21.13
CA ASN A 64 0.02 -10.99 21.28
C ASN A 64 1.06 -11.31 20.20
N LYS A 65 0.65 -11.95 19.09
CA LYS A 65 1.54 -12.29 17.97
C LYS A 65 1.39 -11.28 16.82
N PRO A 66 2.43 -11.12 15.98
CA PRO A 66 2.35 -10.23 14.82
C PRO A 66 1.22 -10.62 13.86
N GLU A 67 0.62 -9.63 13.19
CA GLU A 67 -0.56 -9.77 12.34
C GLU A 67 -0.22 -10.35 10.95
N PHE A 68 0.26 -11.59 10.90
CA PHE A 68 0.64 -12.22 9.62
C PHE A 68 -0.53 -12.36 8.62
N ALA A 69 -1.79 -12.32 9.10
CA ALA A 69 -2.96 -12.29 8.23
C ALA A 69 -2.97 -11.08 7.29
N ASN A 70 -2.29 -9.98 7.63
CA ASN A 70 -2.23 -8.79 6.78
C ASN A 70 -1.47 -9.04 5.47
N PHE A 71 -0.54 -10.00 5.43
CA PHE A 71 0.25 -10.29 4.24
C PHE A 71 -0.42 -11.26 3.25
N ILE A 72 -1.55 -11.87 3.63
CA ILE A 72 -2.34 -12.75 2.74
C ILE A 72 -3.52 -12.00 2.10
N TRP A 73 -3.35 -10.70 1.85
CA TRP A 73 -4.36 -9.90 1.15
C TRP A 73 -4.65 -10.48 -0.24
N ASN A 74 -5.93 -10.77 -0.49
CA ASN A 74 -6.40 -11.46 -1.70
C ASN A 74 -6.64 -10.51 -2.90
N GLY A 75 -6.21 -9.26 -2.80
CA GLY A 75 -6.43 -8.28 -3.83
C GLY A 75 -7.75 -7.52 -3.68
N SER A 76 -8.14 -6.82 -4.74
CA SER A 76 -9.33 -5.97 -4.77
C SER A 76 -9.86 -5.85 -6.19
N ASN A 77 -11.18 -5.76 -6.34
CA ASN A 77 -11.84 -5.42 -7.59
C ASN A 77 -12.29 -3.96 -7.52
N ILE A 78 -11.51 -3.05 -8.10
CA ILE A 78 -11.85 -1.61 -8.15
C ILE A 78 -12.99 -1.41 -9.16
N THR A 79 -12.81 -1.98 -10.36
CA THR A 79 -13.84 -2.14 -11.40
C THR A 79 -13.72 -3.52 -12.05
N ALA A 80 -14.54 -3.80 -13.06
CA ALA A 80 -14.40 -5.03 -13.83
C ALA A 80 -13.06 -5.10 -14.59
N GLN A 81 -12.48 -3.95 -14.94
CA GLN A 81 -11.21 -3.83 -15.68
C GLN A 81 -10.02 -3.56 -14.76
N LEU A 82 -10.24 -2.87 -13.64
CA LEU A 82 -9.21 -2.53 -12.67
C LEU A 82 -9.23 -3.53 -11.51
N LYS A 83 -8.48 -4.63 -11.68
CA LYS A 83 -8.37 -5.71 -10.70
C LYS A 83 -6.95 -5.80 -10.15
N CYS A 84 -6.86 -6.05 -8.86
CA CYS A 84 -5.62 -6.25 -8.15
C CYS A 84 -5.50 -7.70 -7.73
N ASP A 85 -4.38 -8.31 -8.07
CA ASP A 85 -4.02 -9.65 -7.61
C ASP A 85 -3.71 -9.66 -6.11
N ASN A 86 -3.57 -10.86 -5.54
CA ASN A 86 -3.09 -11.04 -4.17
C ASN A 86 -1.70 -10.41 -3.97
N LEU A 87 -1.37 -10.09 -2.72
CA LEU A 87 -0.16 -9.33 -2.38
C LEU A 87 1.15 -9.99 -2.85
N LEU A 88 1.24 -11.32 -2.77
CA LEU A 88 2.44 -12.04 -3.23
C LEU A 88 2.61 -11.88 -4.75
N THR A 89 1.54 -12.09 -5.51
CA THR A 89 1.57 -11.98 -6.98
C THR A 89 1.85 -10.53 -7.41
N LEU A 90 1.19 -9.57 -6.75
CA LEU A 90 1.40 -8.15 -6.98
C LEU A 90 2.88 -7.74 -6.77
N THR A 91 3.50 -8.16 -5.67
CA THR A 91 4.91 -7.83 -5.39
C THR A 91 5.87 -8.54 -6.34
N GLN A 92 5.57 -9.75 -6.80
CA GLN A 92 6.33 -10.44 -7.86
C GLN A 92 6.28 -9.70 -9.20
N GLN A 93 5.11 -9.18 -9.57
CA GLN A 93 4.94 -8.38 -10.79
C GLN A 93 5.68 -7.04 -10.66
N LEU A 94 5.54 -6.33 -9.53
CA LEU A 94 6.22 -5.06 -9.26
C LEU A 94 7.75 -5.16 -9.23
N SER A 95 8.31 -6.31 -8.84
CA SER A 95 9.76 -6.57 -8.98
C SER A 95 10.26 -6.51 -10.42
N LYS A 96 9.39 -6.77 -11.40
CA LYS A 96 9.73 -6.80 -12.83
C LYS A 96 9.27 -5.52 -13.53
N LEU A 97 8.12 -4.99 -13.13
CA LEU A 97 7.43 -3.87 -13.76
C LEU A 97 7.15 -2.77 -12.73
N SER A 98 8.21 -2.19 -12.16
CA SER A 98 8.10 -1.23 -11.06
C SER A 98 7.33 0.05 -11.40
N ASN A 99 7.26 0.41 -12.68
CA ASN A 99 6.56 1.60 -13.16
C ASN A 99 5.19 1.30 -13.78
N ASP A 100 4.68 0.06 -13.68
CA ASP A 100 3.34 -0.25 -14.19
C ASP A 100 2.28 0.53 -13.38
N PRO A 101 1.42 1.32 -14.05
CA PRO A 101 0.49 2.20 -13.36
C PRO A 101 -0.61 1.43 -12.60
N LEU A 102 -1.09 0.30 -13.13
CA LEU A 102 -2.13 -0.49 -12.46
C LEU A 102 -1.53 -1.21 -11.24
N LEU A 103 -0.33 -1.79 -11.38
CA LEU A 103 0.32 -2.46 -10.25
C LEU A 103 0.60 -1.46 -9.11
N ASN A 104 1.05 -0.25 -9.42
CA ASN A 104 1.26 0.78 -8.42
C ASN A 104 -0.04 1.25 -7.76
N ILE A 105 -1.14 1.34 -8.53
CA ILE A 105 -2.48 1.55 -7.97
C ILE A 105 -2.82 0.41 -7.00
N CYS A 106 -2.61 -0.84 -7.39
CA CYS A 106 -2.91 -2.00 -6.56
C CYS A 106 -2.10 -2.06 -5.26
N LEU A 107 -0.84 -1.62 -5.27
CA LEU A 107 -0.09 -1.44 -4.04
C LEU A 107 -0.72 -0.34 -3.17
N GLY A 108 -1.19 0.74 -3.78
CA GLY A 108 -1.95 1.78 -3.09
C GLY A 108 -3.27 1.28 -2.49
N GLU A 109 -3.95 0.36 -3.17
CA GLU A 109 -5.17 -0.31 -2.71
C GLU A 109 -4.90 -1.20 -1.50
N PHE A 110 -3.79 -1.92 -1.49
CA PHE A 110 -3.33 -2.67 -0.32
C PHE A 110 -3.04 -1.72 0.85
N MET A 111 -2.26 -0.67 0.64
CA MET A 111 -1.85 0.26 1.72
C MET A 111 -3.03 0.99 2.38
N ARG A 112 -4.16 1.15 1.68
CA ARG A 112 -5.40 1.73 2.23
C ARG A 112 -6.39 0.71 2.77
N SER A 113 -6.14 -0.58 2.57
CA SER A 113 -7.01 -1.66 3.05
C SER A 113 -6.85 -1.82 4.55
N GLU A 114 -7.78 -2.52 5.20
CA GLU A 114 -7.66 -2.85 6.63
C GLU A 114 -6.35 -3.57 6.95
N GLN A 115 -5.86 -4.41 6.03
CA GLN A 115 -4.60 -5.15 6.17
C GLN A 115 -3.35 -4.25 6.04
N GLY A 116 -3.42 -3.18 5.24
CA GLY A 116 -2.27 -2.32 4.96
C GLY A 116 -2.26 -1.00 5.73
N TYR A 117 -3.38 -0.61 6.35
CA TYR A 117 -3.55 0.72 6.93
C TYR A 117 -2.50 1.06 8.00
N SER A 118 -2.09 0.08 8.82
CA SER A 118 -1.05 0.24 9.83
C SER A 118 0.32 0.62 9.25
N LEU A 119 0.56 0.31 7.97
CA LEU A 119 1.80 0.67 7.27
C LEU A 119 1.88 2.16 6.93
N GLN A 120 0.79 2.91 7.01
CA GLN A 120 0.81 4.36 6.81
C GLN A 120 1.65 5.04 7.89
N GLN A 121 1.47 4.68 9.17
CA GLN A 121 2.29 5.20 10.27
C GLN A 121 3.74 4.77 10.12
N LEU A 122 3.98 3.50 9.78
CA LEU A 122 5.33 3.01 9.53
C LEU A 122 6.04 3.77 8.40
N SER A 123 5.30 4.15 7.36
CA SER A 123 5.83 4.95 6.25
C SER A 123 6.29 6.33 6.72
N TYR A 124 5.52 6.97 7.60
CA TYR A 124 5.92 8.23 8.22
C TYR A 124 7.19 8.08 9.06
N ASP A 125 7.26 7.05 9.91
CA ASP A 125 8.41 6.80 10.78
C ASP A 125 9.69 6.53 9.98
N GLU A 126 9.61 5.69 8.93
CA GLU A 126 10.76 5.39 8.07
C GLU A 126 11.14 6.58 7.15
N GLN A 127 10.23 7.53 6.90
CA GLN A 127 10.57 8.77 6.18
C GLN A 127 11.44 9.69 7.03
N GLN A 128 11.19 9.74 8.34
CA GLN A 128 11.99 10.54 9.27
C GLN A 128 13.32 9.85 9.63
N LYS A 129 13.28 8.54 9.83
CA LYS A 129 14.43 7.74 10.24
C LYS A 129 14.47 6.40 9.49
N PRO A 130 14.99 6.39 8.25
CA PRO A 130 15.05 5.17 7.45
C PRO A 130 15.96 4.15 8.11
N THR A 131 15.48 2.91 8.21
CA THR A 131 16.25 1.79 8.81
C THR A 131 16.64 0.72 7.79
N ILE A 132 16.00 0.75 6.62
CA ILE A 132 16.37 -0.02 5.43
C ILE A 132 16.41 0.91 4.20
N SER A 133 17.09 0.48 3.14
CA SER A 133 17.16 1.23 1.89
C SER A 133 15.95 0.97 0.98
N GLY A 134 15.59 1.97 0.18
CA GLY A 134 14.54 1.88 -0.84
C GLY A 134 13.63 3.12 -0.85
N LYS A 135 12.94 3.36 -1.96
CA LYS A 135 12.02 4.49 -2.12
C LYS A 135 10.78 4.26 -1.27
N ILE A 136 10.40 5.23 -0.45
CA ILE A 136 9.14 5.16 0.30
C ILE A 136 7.97 5.28 -0.66
N PHE A 137 7.05 4.32 -0.56
CA PHE A 137 5.80 4.31 -1.32
C PHE A 137 4.86 5.40 -0.81
N ALA A 138 4.25 6.15 -1.73
CA ALA A 138 3.26 7.15 -1.42
C ALA A 138 2.14 7.10 -2.46
N ARG A 139 0.90 6.83 -2.01
CA ARG A 139 -0.29 6.76 -2.87
C ARG A 139 -0.45 8.04 -3.68
N GLY A 140 -0.23 9.19 -3.05
CA GLY A 140 -0.36 10.50 -3.67
C GLY A 140 0.58 10.72 -4.86
N GLU A 141 1.81 10.20 -4.80
CA GLU A 141 2.75 10.28 -5.93
C GLU A 141 2.30 9.42 -7.10
N ILE A 142 1.81 8.19 -6.83
CA ILE A 142 1.29 7.30 -7.87
C ILE A 142 0.15 7.95 -8.64
N TYR A 143 -0.83 8.54 -7.93
CA TYR A 143 -1.94 9.20 -8.60
C TYR A 143 -1.47 10.39 -9.45
N LYS A 144 -0.54 11.20 -8.93
CA LYS A 144 0.03 12.34 -9.67
C LYS A 144 0.77 11.90 -10.93
N ASP A 145 1.53 10.81 -10.88
CA ASP A 145 2.26 10.28 -12.03
C ASP A 145 1.30 9.80 -13.13
N ILE A 146 0.20 9.12 -12.75
CA ILE A 146 -0.83 8.70 -13.71
C ILE A 146 -1.56 9.92 -14.29
N ILE A 147 -1.90 10.92 -13.48
CA ILE A 147 -2.59 12.13 -13.94
C ILE A 147 -1.77 12.90 -14.98
N LYS A 148 -0.44 12.94 -14.82
CA LYS A 148 0.49 13.57 -15.77
C LYS A 148 0.62 12.82 -17.10
N SER A 149 0.22 11.56 -17.16
CA SER A 149 0.29 10.77 -18.39
C SER A 149 -0.78 11.21 -19.41
N SER A 150 -0.58 10.87 -20.68
CA SER A 150 -1.54 11.13 -21.77
C SER A 150 -2.70 10.12 -21.84
N ARG A 151 -2.86 9.27 -20.80
CA ARG A 151 -3.90 8.23 -20.75
C ARG A 151 -5.29 8.85 -20.74
N LYS A 152 -6.23 8.15 -21.39
CA LYS A 152 -7.65 8.51 -21.44
C LYS A 152 -8.54 7.31 -21.15
N ASP A 153 -8.26 6.62 -20.05
CA ASP A 153 -8.91 5.38 -19.65
C ASP A 153 -9.43 5.41 -18.21
N ASP A 154 -10.10 4.33 -17.80
CA ASP A 154 -10.71 4.21 -16.46
C ASP A 154 -9.68 4.36 -15.34
N LEU A 155 -8.43 3.92 -15.56
CA LEU A 155 -7.34 4.06 -14.60
C LEU A 155 -6.99 5.54 -14.35
N HIS A 156 -7.00 6.38 -15.40
CA HIS A 156 -6.77 7.81 -15.27
C HIS A 156 -7.91 8.51 -14.52
N ALA A 157 -9.16 8.19 -14.85
CA ALA A 157 -10.33 8.68 -14.12
C ALA A 157 -10.28 8.26 -12.64
N TYR A 158 -9.90 7.02 -12.37
CA TYR A 158 -9.70 6.51 -11.01
C TYR A 158 -8.60 7.28 -10.27
N ALA A 159 -7.44 7.51 -10.89
CA ALA A 159 -6.34 8.25 -10.29
C ALA A 159 -6.73 9.70 -9.95
N LEU A 160 -7.45 10.41 -10.83
CA LEU A 160 -8.01 11.74 -10.55
C LEU A 160 -8.93 11.71 -9.32
N TYR A 161 -9.87 10.76 -9.28
CA TYR A 161 -10.78 10.59 -8.16
C TYR A 161 -10.04 10.34 -6.86
N ARG A 162 -9.07 9.42 -6.86
CA ARG A 162 -8.29 9.10 -5.68
C ARG A 162 -7.41 10.26 -5.21
N ALA A 163 -6.77 10.98 -6.13
CA ALA A 163 -5.94 12.14 -5.80
C ALA A 163 -6.73 13.25 -5.10
N ILE A 164 -7.98 13.48 -5.49
CA ILE A 164 -8.86 14.46 -4.84
C ILE A 164 -9.31 13.94 -3.47
N GLN A 165 -9.64 12.66 -3.37
CA GLN A 165 -10.07 12.03 -2.13
C GLN A 165 -8.96 11.90 -1.08
N CYS A 166 -7.69 12.00 -1.47
CA CYS A 166 -6.56 12.08 -0.53
C CYS A 166 -6.65 13.26 0.45
N TYR A 167 -7.49 14.25 0.15
CA TYR A 167 -7.71 15.43 0.96
C TYR A 167 -9.03 15.39 1.72
N ALA A 168 -9.81 14.32 1.59
CA ALA A 168 -11.11 14.20 2.22
C ALA A 168 -11.01 13.66 3.66
N PRO A 169 -11.89 14.08 4.59
CA PRO A 169 -12.73 15.28 4.55
C PRO A 169 -12.02 16.51 5.16
N SER A 170 -10.80 16.37 5.66
CA SER A 170 -10.12 17.40 6.47
C SER A 170 -9.43 18.50 5.66
N GLY A 171 -9.24 18.30 4.35
CA GLY A 171 -8.40 19.13 3.50
C GLY A 171 -6.90 18.83 3.60
N ILE A 172 -6.49 17.89 4.46
CA ILE A 172 -5.10 17.46 4.69
C ILE A 172 -4.78 16.23 3.83
N ASN A 173 -3.57 16.17 3.25
CA ASN A 173 -3.14 15.03 2.45
C ASN A 173 -2.89 13.77 3.31
N ASP A 174 -3.76 12.75 3.17
CA ASP A 174 -3.66 11.46 3.85
C ASP A 174 -2.94 10.37 3.01
N CYS A 175 -2.61 10.68 1.76
CA CYS A 175 -2.05 9.72 0.81
C CYS A 175 -0.52 9.70 0.78
N GLY A 176 0.13 10.54 1.60
CA GLY A 176 1.56 10.78 1.55
C GLY A 176 2.00 11.51 0.27
N GLY A 177 3.31 11.71 0.16
CA GLY A 177 3.90 12.48 -0.94
C GLY A 177 3.75 14.00 -0.76
N ILE A 178 4.20 14.73 -1.78
CA ILE A 178 4.21 16.19 -1.79
C ILE A 178 2.79 16.73 -1.93
N GLU A 179 2.42 17.61 -1.02
CA GLU A 179 1.13 18.29 -1.02
C GLU A 179 0.93 19.17 -2.27
N VAL A 180 -0.31 19.22 -2.78
CA VAL A 180 -0.71 20.12 -3.85
C VAL A 180 -1.66 21.20 -3.36
N THR A 181 -1.63 22.34 -4.04
CA THR A 181 -2.51 23.47 -3.76
C THR A 181 -3.98 23.11 -4.00
N LYS A 182 -4.90 23.82 -3.34
CA LYS A 182 -6.34 23.69 -3.61
C LYS A 182 -6.70 23.98 -5.07
N ASN A 183 -5.96 24.88 -5.74
CA ASN A 183 -6.15 25.17 -7.16
C ASN A 183 -5.84 23.95 -8.05
N THR A 184 -4.74 23.23 -7.76
CA THR A 184 -4.42 21.97 -8.46
C THR A 184 -5.50 20.91 -8.26
N ARG A 185 -6.04 20.79 -7.05
CA ARG A 185 -7.14 19.87 -6.73
C ARG A 185 -8.42 20.23 -7.49
N LYS A 186 -8.73 21.52 -7.60
CA LYS A 186 -9.83 22.02 -8.45
C LYS A 186 -9.62 21.66 -9.92
N GLN A 187 -8.40 21.83 -10.45
CA GLN A 187 -8.10 21.46 -11.84
C GLN A 187 -8.32 19.97 -12.10
N TRP A 188 -7.93 19.10 -11.17
CA TRP A 188 -8.23 17.66 -11.25
C TRP A 188 -9.73 17.37 -11.21
N TYR A 189 -10.47 18.08 -10.35
CA TYR A 189 -11.93 17.97 -10.27
C TYR A 189 -12.60 18.39 -11.58
N ASP A 190 -12.22 19.54 -12.13
CA ASP A 190 -12.76 20.02 -13.40
C ASP A 190 -12.40 19.05 -14.54
N GLN A 191 -11.18 18.49 -14.51
CA GLN A 191 -10.72 17.51 -15.49
C GLN A 191 -11.55 16.23 -15.46
N ILE A 192 -11.76 15.62 -14.28
CA ILE A 192 -12.55 14.38 -14.20
C ILE A 192 -14.00 14.59 -14.63
N LYS A 193 -14.57 15.76 -14.33
CA LYS A 193 -15.94 16.12 -14.76
C LYS A 193 -16.06 16.34 -16.26
N ARG A 194 -15.06 16.95 -16.90
CA ARG A 194 -15.06 17.23 -18.33
C ARG A 194 -14.72 16.00 -19.17
N ASP A 195 -13.68 15.27 -18.79
CA ASP A 195 -13.09 14.24 -19.64
C ASP A 195 -13.72 12.86 -19.36
N TYR A 196 -14.30 12.64 -18.17
CA TYR A 196 -14.93 11.36 -17.78
C TYR A 196 -16.33 11.51 -17.17
N PRO A 197 -17.24 12.34 -17.72
CA PRO A 197 -18.52 12.70 -17.09
C PRO A 197 -19.43 11.50 -16.78
N THR A 198 -19.32 10.43 -17.54
CA THR A 198 -20.16 9.23 -17.40
C THR A 198 -19.60 8.19 -16.44
N SER A 199 -18.32 8.31 -16.04
CA SER A 199 -17.66 7.38 -15.12
C SER A 199 -18.32 7.39 -13.73
N THR A 200 -18.29 6.26 -13.04
CA THR A 200 -18.74 6.15 -11.64
C THR A 200 -17.94 7.09 -10.74
N TRP A 201 -16.65 7.26 -11.02
CA TRP A 201 -15.73 8.16 -10.33
C TRP A 201 -16.20 9.61 -10.40
N ALA A 202 -16.40 10.14 -11.60
CA ALA A 202 -16.89 11.50 -11.79
C ALA A 202 -18.25 11.71 -11.12
N LYS A 203 -19.17 10.74 -11.25
CA LYS A 203 -20.51 10.84 -10.64
C LYS A 203 -20.47 10.85 -9.12
N SER A 204 -19.58 10.07 -8.51
CA SER A 204 -19.45 9.97 -7.05
C SER A 204 -18.79 11.19 -6.40
N LEU A 205 -17.97 11.93 -7.15
CA LEU A 205 -17.21 13.05 -6.63
C LEU A 205 -18.06 14.32 -6.57
N LYS A 206 -18.48 14.72 -5.38
CA LYS A 206 -19.34 15.91 -5.16
C LYS A 206 -18.55 17.19 -4.87
N TYR A 207 -17.38 17.05 -4.26
CA TYR A 207 -16.56 18.15 -3.78
C TYR A 207 -15.10 17.96 -4.21
N TYR A 208 -14.35 19.05 -4.16
CA TYR A 208 -12.90 19.06 -4.11
C TYR A 208 -12.51 19.75 -2.80
N TRP A 209 -11.58 19.14 -2.06
CA TRP A 209 -11.21 19.55 -0.71
C TRP A 209 -10.09 20.58 -0.72
#